data_AF-G3T8K6-F1
#
_entry.id   AF-G3T8K6-F1
#
_cell.length_a   1.000
_cell.length_b   1.000
_cell.length_c   1.000
_cell.angle_alpha   90.00
_cell.angle_beta   90.00
_cell.angle_gamma   90.00
#
_symmetry.space_group_name_H-M   'P 1'
#
loop_
_entity.id
_entity.type
_entity.pdbx_description
1 polymer ?
#
loop_
_entity_poly.entity_id
_entity_poly.type
_entity_poly.pdbx_seq_one_letter_code
_entity_poly.pdbx_strand_id
1 'polypeptide(L)'
;MEDPQRERQRMVRRHHLEKKELQARIQAMKNSVPKSDKRRRKQLFLEVARLEAEMEQKHCQELEKFQESFPDNSNLEGVAENLAKMDLENQPPRQSREQKRRERRAALVRERQERVLESEMEHLAGFRRDEEEKLSVILGAKNLEMKNMPADGHCMYRAIQDQLVFSVTVESLRSRTADYMQRHIDDFLPFFSDSETGDAYSRDEFLSYCKDIVRNASWGGQLELRALSHVLQTPIEVIQADSPVVVIGEEYAKKPLVLVYVRYACNLGEHYNSVKPLEASAVGGAA
;
A
#
# COMPACT_ATOMS: atom_id res chain seq x y z
N MET A 1 -34.10 -48.97 -35.04
CA MET A 1 -34.79 -48.22 -33.97
C MET A 1 -33.86 -47.14 -33.51
N GLU A 2 -34.25 -45.87 -33.63
CA GLU A 2 -33.44 -44.75 -33.15
C GLU A 2 -33.39 -44.77 -31.62
N ASP A 3 -32.21 -44.46 -31.06
CA ASP A 3 -31.97 -44.45 -29.62
C ASP A 3 -32.83 -43.36 -28.95
N PRO A 4 -33.78 -43.71 -28.06
CA PRO A 4 -34.67 -42.76 -27.40
C PRO A 4 -33.91 -41.66 -26.65
N GLN A 5 -32.70 -41.97 -26.15
CA GLN A 5 -31.88 -40.97 -25.45
C GLN A 5 -31.42 -39.86 -26.39
N ARG A 6 -31.04 -40.20 -27.62
CA ARG A 6 -30.56 -39.25 -28.62
C ARG A 6 -31.67 -38.36 -29.16
N GLU A 7 -32.88 -38.91 -29.28
CA GLU A 7 -34.06 -38.17 -29.70
C GLU A 7 -34.51 -37.16 -28.62
N ARG A 8 -34.55 -37.58 -27.36
CA ARG A 8 -34.82 -36.66 -26.22
C ARG A 8 -33.82 -35.51 -26.17
N GLN A 9 -32.53 -35.79 -26.35
CA GLN A 9 -31.49 -34.77 -26.36
C GLN A 9 -31.65 -33.75 -27.49
N ARG A 10 -32.05 -34.19 -28.69
CA ARG A 10 -32.34 -33.28 -29.81
C ARG A 10 -33.55 -32.40 -29.52
N MET A 11 -34.61 -32.97 -28.93
CA MET A 11 -35.82 -32.24 -28.54
C MET A 11 -35.50 -31.14 -27.51
N VAL A 12 -34.78 -31.46 -26.43
CA VAL A 12 -34.40 -30.50 -25.39
C VAL A 12 -33.54 -29.37 -25.94
N ARG A 13 -32.58 -29.68 -26.83
CA ARG A 13 -31.76 -28.65 -27.50
C ARG A 13 -32.60 -27.71 -28.36
N ARG A 14 -33.57 -28.26 -29.10
CA ARG A 14 -34.52 -27.46 -29.90
C ARG A 14 -35.36 -26.55 -29.01
N HIS A 15 -35.93 -27.08 -27.92
CA HIS A 15 -36.70 -26.28 -26.95
C HIS A 15 -35.88 -25.11 -26.38
N HIS A 16 -34.60 -25.34 -26.08
CA HIS A 16 -33.71 -24.29 -25.60
C HIS A 16 -33.47 -23.18 -26.64
N LEU A 17 -33.24 -23.55 -27.91
CA LEU A 17 -33.07 -22.60 -29.00
C LEU A 17 -34.34 -21.78 -29.23
N GLU A 18 -35.50 -22.42 -29.21
CA GLU A 18 -36.81 -21.75 -29.34
C GLU A 18 -37.08 -20.79 -28.18
N LYS A 19 -36.72 -21.18 -26.94
CA LYS A 19 -36.79 -20.28 -25.77
C LYS A 19 -35.91 -19.04 -25.96
N LYS A 20 -34.68 -19.22 -26.44
CA LYS A 20 -33.73 -18.12 -26.71
C LYS A 20 -34.22 -17.19 -27.83
N GLU A 21 -34.77 -17.75 -28.90
CA GLU A 21 -35.35 -16.99 -30.01
C GLU A 21 -36.58 -16.20 -29.56
N LEU A 22 -37.46 -16.80 -28.76
CA LEU A 22 -38.61 -16.08 -28.21
C LEU A 22 -38.17 -14.91 -27.33
N GLN A 23 -37.16 -15.09 -26.48
CA GLN A 23 -36.65 -13.99 -25.65
C GLN A 23 -36.08 -12.84 -26.50
N ALA A 24 -35.36 -13.14 -27.58
CA ALA A 24 -34.88 -12.12 -28.51
C ALA A 24 -36.06 -11.37 -29.16
N ARG A 25 -37.10 -12.09 -29.57
CA ARG A 25 -38.33 -11.49 -30.12
C ARG A 25 -39.07 -10.63 -29.09
N ILE A 26 -39.19 -11.08 -27.85
CA ILE A 26 -39.77 -10.32 -26.74
C ILE A 26 -38.99 -9.03 -26.51
N GLN A 27 -37.66 -9.08 -26.55
CA GLN A 27 -36.83 -7.90 -26.37
C GLN A 27 -37.02 -6.90 -27.51
N ALA A 28 -37.10 -7.36 -28.76
CA ALA A 28 -37.41 -6.52 -29.91
C ALA A 28 -38.80 -5.86 -29.79
N MET A 29 -39.82 -6.60 -29.37
CA MET A 29 -41.15 -6.05 -29.10
C MET A 29 -41.12 -5.01 -27.97
N LYS A 30 -40.39 -5.27 -26.88
CA LYS A 30 -40.25 -4.31 -25.76
C LYS A 30 -39.55 -3.02 -26.20
N ASN A 31 -38.61 -3.11 -27.15
CA ASN A 31 -37.91 -1.96 -27.68
C ASN A 31 -38.77 -1.14 -28.66
N SER A 32 -39.69 -1.77 -29.40
CA SER A 32 -40.57 -1.07 -30.35
C SER A 32 -41.70 -0.27 -29.70
N VAL A 33 -42.00 -0.53 -28.42
CA VAL A 33 -43.03 0.21 -27.66
C VAL A 33 -42.38 1.19 -26.68
N PRO A 34 -42.53 2.52 -26.88
CA PRO A 34 -42.00 3.54 -25.99
C PRO A 34 -42.49 3.43 -24.56
N LYS A 35 -41.67 3.84 -23.59
CA LYS A 35 -41.98 3.68 -22.16
C LYS A 35 -43.17 4.50 -21.66
N SER A 36 -43.51 5.57 -22.38
CA SER A 36 -44.57 6.54 -22.04
C SER A 36 -45.98 6.06 -22.37
N ASP A 37 -46.16 5.15 -23.34
CA ASP A 37 -47.49 4.69 -23.77
C ASP A 37 -47.98 3.50 -22.94
N LYS A 38 -48.71 3.81 -21.87
CA LYS A 38 -49.22 2.82 -20.89
C LYS A 38 -50.17 1.80 -21.52
N ARG A 39 -50.98 2.19 -22.50
CA ARG A 39 -52.00 1.31 -23.10
C ARG A 39 -51.35 0.23 -23.98
N ARG A 40 -50.44 0.65 -24.87
CA ARG A 40 -49.68 -0.28 -25.74
C ARG A 40 -48.77 -1.20 -24.94
N ARG A 41 -48.19 -0.71 -23.83
CA ARG A 41 -47.41 -1.56 -22.91
C ARG A 41 -48.25 -2.65 -22.25
N LYS A 42 -49.45 -2.32 -21.78
CA LYS A 42 -50.34 -3.33 -21.18
C LYS A 42 -50.71 -4.42 -22.19
N GLN A 43 -50.97 -4.04 -23.44
CA GLN A 43 -51.22 -4.98 -24.54
C GLN A 43 -49.98 -5.83 -24.84
N LEU A 44 -48.79 -5.24 -24.88
CA LEU A 44 -47.54 -5.96 -25.09
C LEU A 44 -47.28 -6.98 -23.98
N PHE A 45 -47.56 -6.65 -22.71
CA PHE A 45 -47.37 -7.62 -21.62
C PHE A 45 -48.32 -8.81 -21.73
N LEU A 46 -49.57 -8.58 -22.12
CA LEU A 46 -50.52 -9.67 -22.37
C LEU A 46 -50.07 -10.53 -23.56
N GLU A 47 -49.55 -9.92 -24.62
CA GLU A 47 -49.06 -10.64 -25.79
C GLU A 47 -47.79 -11.46 -25.47
N VAL A 48 -46.87 -10.90 -24.69
CA VAL A 48 -45.68 -11.63 -24.21
C VAL A 48 -46.09 -12.82 -23.34
N ALA A 49 -46.99 -12.61 -22.37
CA ALA A 49 -47.48 -13.69 -21.52
C ALA A 49 -48.17 -14.79 -22.33
N ARG A 50 -48.95 -14.42 -23.36
CA ARG A 50 -49.57 -15.37 -24.29
C ARG A 50 -48.53 -16.19 -25.05
N LEU A 51 -47.52 -15.54 -25.63
CA LEU A 51 -46.48 -16.22 -26.42
C LEU A 51 -45.61 -17.14 -25.56
N GLU A 52 -45.28 -16.73 -24.34
CA GLU A 52 -44.55 -17.56 -23.38
C GLU A 52 -45.38 -18.78 -22.97
N ALA A 53 -46.67 -18.59 -22.66
CA ALA A 53 -47.57 -19.69 -22.32
C ALA A 53 -47.79 -20.66 -23.49
N GLU A 54 -47.97 -20.16 -24.72
CA GLU A 54 -48.12 -21.00 -25.92
C GLU A 54 -46.85 -21.84 -26.19
N MET A 55 -45.66 -21.28 -25.97
CA MET A 55 -44.40 -21.99 -26.17
C MET A 55 -44.17 -23.05 -25.09
N GLU A 56 -44.41 -22.71 -23.82
CA GLU A 56 -44.30 -23.67 -22.71
C GLU A 56 -45.30 -24.81 -22.89
N GLN A 57 -46.55 -24.50 -23.25
CA GLN A 57 -47.57 -25.52 -23.51
C GLN A 57 -47.15 -26.47 -24.64
N LYS A 58 -46.57 -25.95 -25.73
CA LYS A 58 -46.05 -26.80 -26.83
C LYS A 58 -44.92 -27.69 -26.34
N HIS A 59 -43.97 -27.16 -25.58
CA HIS A 59 -42.84 -27.94 -25.05
C HIS A 59 -43.31 -29.02 -24.08
N CYS A 60 -44.25 -28.70 -23.19
CA CYS A 60 -44.88 -29.69 -22.30
C CYS A 60 -45.59 -30.80 -23.08
N GLN A 61 -46.39 -30.46 -24.09
CA GLN A 61 -47.08 -31.47 -24.92
C GLN A 61 -46.09 -32.35 -25.71
N GLU A 62 -44.98 -31.79 -26.20
CA GLU A 62 -43.93 -32.57 -26.86
C GLU A 62 -43.26 -33.55 -25.89
N LEU A 63 -43.00 -33.12 -24.66
CA LEU A 63 -42.43 -33.97 -23.61
C LEU A 63 -43.40 -35.07 -23.15
N GLU A 64 -44.69 -34.74 -22.97
CA GLU A 64 -45.73 -35.71 -22.62
C GLU A 64 -45.87 -36.79 -23.71
N LYS A 65 -45.96 -36.39 -24.99
CA LYS A 65 -45.98 -37.33 -26.11
C LYS A 65 -44.73 -38.20 -26.17
N PHE A 66 -43.57 -37.62 -25.87
CA PHE A 66 -42.32 -38.37 -25.82
C PHE A 66 -42.32 -39.40 -24.67
N GLN A 67 -42.89 -39.04 -23.51
CA GLN A 67 -43.03 -39.92 -22.35
C GLN A 67 -44.06 -41.04 -22.59
N GLU A 68 -45.20 -40.74 -23.22
CA GLU A 68 -46.18 -41.74 -23.65
C GLU A 68 -45.60 -42.75 -24.65
N SER A 69 -44.69 -42.29 -25.52
CA SER A 69 -44.02 -43.15 -26.51
C SER A 69 -42.96 -44.06 -25.89
N PHE A 70 -42.45 -43.75 -24.69
CA PHE A 70 -41.38 -44.48 -24.00
C PHE A 70 -41.62 -44.55 -22.47
N PRO A 71 -42.59 -45.36 -22.00
CA PRO A 71 -43.04 -45.36 -20.61
C PRO A 71 -42.04 -45.92 -19.58
N ASP A 72 -41.00 -46.65 -20.00
CA ASP A 72 -40.09 -47.38 -19.10
C ASP A 72 -38.75 -46.65 -18.81
N ASN A 73 -38.64 -45.35 -19.14
CA ASN A 73 -37.40 -44.56 -19.03
C ASN A 73 -37.47 -43.46 -17.94
N SER A 74 -38.05 -43.78 -16.79
CA SER A 74 -38.27 -42.90 -15.63
C SER A 74 -37.01 -42.50 -14.85
N ASN A 75 -35.80 -42.79 -15.36
CA ASN A 75 -34.53 -42.58 -14.65
C ASN A 75 -33.49 -41.76 -15.44
N LEU A 76 -33.95 -40.82 -16.28
CA LEU A 76 -33.11 -39.97 -17.15
C LEU A 76 -33.42 -38.46 -17.01
N GLU A 77 -33.87 -38.03 -15.82
CA GLU A 77 -34.05 -36.60 -15.48
C GLU A 77 -32.69 -35.87 -15.36
N GLY A 78 -31.67 -36.53 -14.80
CA GLY A 78 -30.40 -35.89 -14.41
C GLY A 78 -29.40 -35.58 -15.54
N VAL A 79 -29.57 -36.11 -16.75
CA VAL A 79 -28.58 -35.90 -17.85
C VAL A 79 -28.91 -34.65 -18.69
N ALA A 80 -30.19 -34.23 -18.74
CA ALA A 80 -30.61 -33.02 -19.45
C ALA A 80 -30.17 -31.73 -18.71
N GLU A 81 -30.15 -31.74 -17.38
CA GLU A 81 -29.68 -30.60 -16.57
C GLU A 81 -28.17 -30.36 -16.71
N ASN A 82 -27.38 -31.41 -16.93
CA ASN A 82 -25.92 -31.30 -17.02
C ASN A 82 -25.44 -30.75 -18.38
N LEU A 83 -26.15 -31.02 -19.48
CA LEU A 83 -25.83 -30.38 -20.77
C LEU A 83 -26.30 -28.91 -20.86
N ALA A 84 -27.33 -28.52 -20.12
CA ALA A 84 -27.81 -27.13 -20.05
C ALA A 84 -26.81 -26.20 -19.31
N LYS A 85 -25.97 -26.75 -18.43
CA LYS A 85 -24.93 -26.00 -17.71
C LYS A 85 -23.65 -25.77 -18.53
N MET A 86 -23.32 -26.67 -19.46
CA MET A 86 -22.08 -26.58 -20.24
C MET A 86 -22.06 -25.43 -21.27
N ASP A 87 -23.20 -24.87 -21.67
CA ASP A 87 -23.26 -23.71 -22.60
C ASP A 87 -23.27 -22.34 -21.85
N LEU A 88 -23.26 -22.36 -20.51
CA LEU A 88 -23.23 -21.16 -19.64
C LEU A 88 -21.81 -20.78 -19.17
N GLU A 89 -20.84 -21.69 -19.24
CA GLU A 89 -19.47 -21.43 -18.76
C GLU A 89 -18.61 -20.59 -19.73
N ASN A 90 -19.09 -20.32 -20.95
CA ASN A 90 -18.36 -19.54 -21.96
C ASN A 90 -18.82 -18.08 -22.11
N GLN A 91 -19.61 -17.55 -21.16
CA GLN A 91 -19.90 -16.12 -21.10
C GLN A 91 -19.21 -15.47 -19.89
N PRO A 92 -18.41 -14.40 -20.07
CA PRO A 92 -17.85 -13.68 -18.94
C PRO A 92 -19.01 -13.17 -18.05
N PRO A 93 -18.89 -13.26 -16.71
CA PRO A 93 -19.95 -12.84 -15.81
C PRO A 93 -20.31 -11.39 -16.09
N ARG A 94 -21.57 -11.15 -16.50
CA ARG A 94 -22.08 -9.80 -16.73
C ARG A 94 -22.13 -9.07 -15.39
N GLN A 95 -21.09 -8.29 -15.10
CA GLN A 95 -21.03 -7.43 -13.92
C GLN A 95 -22.30 -6.57 -13.84
N SER A 96 -22.94 -6.56 -12.67
CA SER A 96 -24.14 -5.75 -12.43
C SER A 96 -23.85 -4.27 -12.69
N ARG A 97 -24.85 -3.53 -13.19
CA ARG A 97 -24.76 -2.06 -13.36
C ARG A 97 -24.36 -1.35 -12.07
N GLU A 98 -24.71 -1.91 -10.91
CA GLU A 98 -24.32 -1.36 -9.61
C GLU A 98 -22.84 -1.60 -9.28
N GLN A 99 -22.31 -2.77 -9.64
CA GLN A 99 -20.89 -3.11 -9.47
C GLN A 99 -20.01 -2.21 -10.35
N LYS A 100 -20.38 -2.02 -11.63
CA LYS A 100 -19.69 -1.08 -12.53
C LYS A 100 -19.70 0.36 -12.02
N ARG A 101 -20.79 0.78 -11.34
CA ARG A 101 -20.89 2.11 -10.71
C ARG A 101 -20.00 2.23 -9.47
N ARG A 102 -19.90 1.19 -8.64
CA ARG A 102 -19.00 1.14 -7.47
C ARG A 102 -17.54 1.16 -7.90
N GLU A 103 -17.17 0.34 -8.89
CA GLU A 103 -15.81 0.29 -9.45
C GLU A 103 -15.39 1.64 -10.05
N ARG A 104 -16.29 2.31 -10.80
CA ARG A 104 -16.02 3.66 -11.32
C ARG A 104 -15.81 4.70 -10.22
N ARG A 105 -16.59 4.64 -9.13
CA ARG A 105 -16.41 5.53 -7.97
C ARG A 105 -15.10 5.24 -7.25
N ALA A 106 -14.76 3.97 -7.04
CA ALA A 106 -13.50 3.55 -6.42
C ALA A 106 -12.28 3.94 -7.27
N ALA A 107 -12.39 3.86 -8.60
CA ALA A 107 -11.35 4.35 -9.51
C ALA A 107 -11.15 5.86 -9.42
N LEU A 108 -12.23 6.66 -9.42
CA LEU A 108 -12.14 8.11 -9.25
C LEU A 108 -11.56 8.54 -7.89
N VAL A 109 -11.88 7.81 -6.81
CA VAL A 109 -11.29 8.08 -5.49
C VAL A 109 -9.80 7.75 -5.48
N ARG A 110 -9.39 6.61 -6.06
CA ARG A 110 -7.97 6.25 -6.19
C ARG A 110 -7.20 7.27 -7.02
N GLU A 111 -7.74 7.67 -8.17
CA GLU A 111 -7.12 8.68 -9.03
C GLU A 111 -6.98 10.05 -8.32
N ARG A 112 -7.98 10.43 -7.51
CA ARG A 112 -7.89 11.64 -6.69
C ARG A 112 -6.83 11.51 -5.59
N GLN A 113 -6.76 10.36 -4.93
CA GLN A 113 -5.75 10.09 -3.91
C GLN A 113 -4.35 10.10 -4.51
N GLU A 114 -4.16 9.46 -5.67
CA GLU A 114 -2.90 9.44 -6.41
C GLU A 114 -2.43 10.86 -6.76
N ARG A 115 -3.33 11.73 -7.26
CA ARG A 115 -2.98 13.14 -7.54
C ARG A 115 -2.62 13.95 -6.29
N VAL A 116 -3.27 13.68 -5.16
CA VAL A 116 -2.93 14.35 -3.89
C VAL A 116 -1.56 13.89 -3.41
N LEU A 117 -1.31 12.57 -3.42
CA LEU A 117 -0.02 12.01 -3.02
C LEU A 117 1.12 12.49 -3.93
N GLU A 118 0.89 12.58 -5.25
CA GLU A 118 1.88 13.11 -6.20
C GLU A 118 2.23 14.57 -5.90
N SER A 119 1.22 15.42 -5.67
CA SER A 119 1.43 16.81 -5.30
C SER A 119 2.16 16.95 -3.96
N GLU A 120 1.85 16.10 -2.97
CA GLU A 120 2.55 16.08 -1.68
C GLU A 120 4.01 15.64 -1.84
N MET A 121 4.28 14.64 -2.69
CA MET A 121 5.63 14.18 -3.00
C MET A 121 6.48 15.23 -3.70
N GLU A 122 5.91 15.96 -4.66
CA GLU A 122 6.60 17.08 -5.33
C GLU A 122 6.93 18.21 -4.35
N HIS A 123 5.99 18.53 -3.45
CA HIS A 123 6.19 19.55 -2.43
C HIS A 123 7.30 19.16 -1.44
N LEU A 124 7.31 17.90 -0.97
CA LEU A 124 8.39 17.35 -0.15
C LEU A 124 9.75 17.32 -0.89
N ALA A 125 9.74 17.06 -2.20
CA ALA A 125 10.95 17.10 -3.02
C ALA A 125 11.50 18.53 -3.18
N GLY A 126 10.64 19.56 -3.11
CA GLY A 126 11.05 20.95 -2.99
C GLY A 126 11.84 21.19 -1.71
N PHE A 127 11.24 20.88 -0.55
CA PHE A 127 11.91 21.07 0.76
C PHE A 127 13.22 20.31 0.88
N ARG A 128 13.31 19.09 0.33
CA ARG A 128 14.57 18.34 0.27
C ARG A 128 15.69 19.10 -0.42
N ARG A 129 15.42 19.66 -1.60
CA ARG A 129 16.42 20.39 -2.38
C ARG A 129 16.85 21.66 -1.66
N ASP A 130 15.89 22.40 -1.10
CA ASP A 130 16.16 23.61 -0.34
C ASP A 130 17.01 23.30 0.92
N GLU A 131 16.71 22.19 1.61
CA GLU A 131 17.50 21.73 2.76
C GLU A 131 18.93 21.33 2.37
N GLU A 132 19.10 20.58 1.29
CA GLU A 132 20.40 20.14 0.79
C GLU A 132 21.27 21.32 0.32
N GLU A 133 20.69 22.30 -0.37
CA GLU A 133 21.40 23.52 -0.80
C GLU A 133 21.90 24.32 0.39
N LYS A 134 21.05 24.57 1.39
CA LYS A 134 21.44 25.27 2.62
C LYS A 134 22.56 24.54 3.36
N LEU A 135 22.43 23.22 3.50
CA LEU A 135 23.47 22.40 4.15
C LEU A 135 24.78 22.43 3.37
N SER A 136 24.74 22.40 2.04
CA SER A 136 25.94 22.53 1.20
C SER A 136 26.68 23.83 1.47
N VAL A 137 25.96 24.95 1.59
CA VAL A 137 26.55 26.26 1.92
C VAL A 137 27.17 26.25 3.32
N ILE A 138 26.46 25.73 4.33
CA ILE A 138 26.94 25.68 5.73
C ILE A 138 28.19 24.79 5.85
N LEU A 139 28.19 23.63 5.21
CA LEU A 139 29.31 22.68 5.21
C LEU A 139 30.49 23.23 4.41
N GLY A 140 30.24 23.87 3.27
CA GLY A 140 31.25 24.52 2.44
C GLY A 140 32.03 25.59 3.19
N ALA A 141 31.34 26.41 4.01
CA ALA A 141 31.99 27.40 4.88
C ALA A 141 32.93 26.77 5.93
N LYS A 142 32.73 25.49 6.26
CA LYS A 142 33.58 24.69 7.16
C LYS A 142 34.60 23.82 6.44
N ASN A 143 34.73 23.92 5.11
CA ASN A 143 35.54 23.02 4.27
C ASN A 143 35.15 21.53 4.43
N LEU A 144 33.84 21.27 4.57
CA LEU A 144 33.27 19.94 4.70
C LEU A 144 32.27 19.70 3.56
N GLU A 145 32.02 18.43 3.27
CA GLU A 145 30.95 17.98 2.40
C GLU A 145 30.15 16.86 3.09
N MET A 146 28.88 16.75 2.72
CA MET A 146 28.00 15.72 3.30
C MET A 146 28.38 14.33 2.78
N LYS A 147 28.39 13.35 3.67
CA LYS A 147 28.58 11.93 3.34
C LYS A 147 27.31 11.15 3.71
N ASN A 148 26.56 10.77 2.68
CA ASN A 148 25.28 10.09 2.83
C ASN A 148 25.43 8.71 3.49
N MET A 149 24.71 8.51 4.58
CA MET A 149 24.56 7.22 5.27
C MET A 149 23.33 6.47 4.73
N PRO A 150 23.33 5.12 4.77
CA PRO A 150 22.14 4.33 4.43
C PRO A 150 20.91 4.76 5.26
N ALA A 151 19.77 4.92 4.59
CA ALA A 151 18.48 5.27 5.19
C ALA A 151 17.87 4.08 5.94
N ASP A 152 18.54 3.62 6.99
CA ASP A 152 18.10 2.59 7.91
C ASP A 152 18.00 3.13 9.34
N GLY A 153 17.45 2.36 10.27
CA GLY A 153 17.37 2.77 11.67
C GLY A 153 18.73 2.91 12.37
N HIS A 154 19.85 2.62 11.68
CA HIS A 154 21.20 2.75 12.21
C HIS A 154 21.91 4.02 11.77
N CYS A 155 21.28 4.88 10.95
CA CYS A 155 21.90 6.05 10.33
C CYS A 155 22.72 6.92 11.29
N MET A 156 22.17 7.29 12.46
CA MET A 156 22.87 8.06 13.49
C MET A 156 24.13 7.36 14.00
N TYR A 157 24.03 6.06 14.32
CA TYR A 157 25.15 5.26 14.81
C TYR A 157 26.21 5.05 13.73
N ARG A 158 25.81 4.86 12.47
CA ARG A 158 26.72 4.77 11.32
C ARG A 158 27.45 6.09 11.08
N ALA A 159 26.76 7.23 11.21
CA ALA A 159 27.37 8.54 11.08
C ALA A 159 28.41 8.79 12.17
N ILE A 160 28.12 8.42 13.43
CA ILE A 160 29.11 8.44 14.51
C ILE A 160 30.28 7.49 14.23
N GLN A 161 29.99 6.24 13.85
CA GLN A 161 31.01 5.24 13.52
C GLN A 161 31.98 5.75 12.45
N ASP A 162 31.45 6.44 11.43
CA ASP A 162 32.22 6.99 10.32
C ASP A 162 33.14 8.15 10.73
N GLN A 163 32.75 8.94 11.73
CA GLN A 163 33.57 10.03 12.29
C GLN A 163 34.68 9.53 13.24
N LEU A 164 34.60 8.30 13.72
CA LEU A 164 35.57 7.75 14.67
C LEU A 164 36.84 7.26 13.95
N VAL A 165 38.00 7.54 14.55
CA VAL A 165 39.31 7.13 14.03
C VAL A 165 39.63 5.64 14.28
N PHE A 166 38.86 4.97 15.13
CA PHE A 166 39.04 3.57 15.49
C PHE A 166 37.86 2.73 15.04
N SER A 167 38.11 1.46 14.74
CA SER A 167 37.06 0.53 14.35
C SER A 167 36.17 0.18 15.56
N VAL A 168 34.87 0.41 15.40
CA VAL A 168 33.81 0.03 16.34
C VAL A 168 32.61 -0.44 15.53
N THR A 169 31.80 -1.37 16.05
CA THR A 169 30.58 -1.79 15.37
C THR A 169 29.37 -0.96 15.83
N VAL A 170 28.33 -0.90 14.99
CA VAL A 170 27.07 -0.22 15.33
C VAL A 170 26.42 -0.85 16.56
N GLU A 171 26.47 -2.17 16.68
CA GLU A 171 25.94 -2.93 17.82
C GLU A 171 26.68 -2.57 19.11
N SER A 172 27.99 -2.37 19.04
CA SER A 172 28.80 -1.93 20.18
C SER A 172 28.42 -0.52 20.61
N LEU A 173 28.23 0.42 19.67
CA LEU A 173 27.78 1.77 19.99
C LEU A 173 26.37 1.76 20.62
N ARG A 174 25.43 0.99 20.08
CA ARG A 174 24.08 0.82 20.64
C ARG A 174 24.11 0.26 22.07
N SER A 175 24.90 -0.80 22.28
CA SER A 175 25.03 -1.42 23.60
C SER A 175 25.60 -0.44 24.63
N ARG A 176 26.68 0.28 24.27
CA ARG A 176 27.28 1.28 25.15
C ARG A 176 26.33 2.45 25.46
N THR A 177 25.51 2.85 24.48
CA THR A 177 24.49 3.90 24.64
C THR A 177 23.44 3.46 25.66
N ALA A 178 22.84 2.29 25.44
CA ALA A 178 21.85 1.71 26.34
C ALA A 178 22.41 1.48 27.75
N ASP A 179 23.64 0.97 27.87
CA ASP A 179 24.30 0.75 29.17
C ASP A 179 24.53 2.06 29.93
N TYR A 180 24.92 3.13 29.22
CA TYR A 180 25.12 4.45 29.83
C TYR A 180 23.80 5.03 30.34
N MET A 181 22.76 5.04 29.48
CA MET A 181 21.44 5.54 29.83
C MET A 181 20.84 4.78 31.03
N GLN A 182 20.98 3.46 31.09
CA GLN A 182 20.52 2.65 32.22
C GLN A 182 21.27 2.92 33.53
N ARG A 183 22.55 3.28 33.46
CA ARG A 183 23.34 3.61 34.66
C ARG A 183 23.03 5.01 35.18
N HIS A 184 22.47 5.89 34.35
CA HIS A 184 22.24 7.30 34.64
C HIS A 184 20.78 7.68 34.39
N ILE A 185 19.86 6.80 34.81
CA ILE A 185 18.41 6.93 34.55
C ILE A 185 17.89 8.33 34.90
N ASP A 186 18.32 8.90 36.02
CA ASP A 186 17.81 10.19 36.51
C ASP A 186 18.15 11.36 35.57
N ASP A 187 19.20 11.22 34.75
CA ASP A 187 19.60 12.24 33.76
C ASP A 187 18.81 12.15 32.45
N PHE A 188 18.15 11.01 32.17
CA PHE A 188 17.48 10.75 30.90
C PHE A 188 15.95 10.61 31.04
N LEU A 189 15.50 9.89 32.06
CA LEU A 189 14.08 9.58 32.29
C LEU A 189 13.15 10.80 32.27
N PRO A 190 13.52 11.97 32.82
CA PRO A 190 12.66 13.15 32.78
C PRO A 190 12.29 13.65 31.38
N PHE A 191 13.02 13.23 30.35
CA PHE A 191 12.79 13.60 28.95
C PHE A 191 11.92 12.60 28.18
N PHE A 192 11.45 11.51 28.83
CA PHE A 192 10.59 10.51 28.21
C PHE A 192 9.13 10.70 28.63
N SER A 193 8.26 10.85 27.63
CA SER A 193 6.80 10.94 27.80
C SER A 193 6.09 10.18 26.68
N ASP A 194 4.92 9.63 26.98
CA ASP A 194 4.07 8.98 25.99
C ASP A 194 3.51 10.02 25.01
N SER A 195 3.56 9.73 23.71
CA SER A 195 3.13 10.68 22.67
C SER A 195 1.61 10.83 22.57
N GLU A 196 0.84 9.83 23.01
CA GLU A 196 -0.63 9.86 22.97
C GLU A 196 -1.22 10.39 24.28
N THR A 197 -0.69 9.94 25.42
CA THR A 197 -1.24 10.32 26.74
C THR A 197 -0.53 11.52 27.35
N GLY A 198 0.72 11.79 26.97
CA GLY A 198 1.57 12.83 27.57
C GLY A 198 2.11 12.46 28.95
N ASP A 199 1.86 11.25 29.42
CA ASP A 199 2.33 10.80 30.74
C ASP A 199 3.84 10.54 30.72
N ALA A 200 4.50 10.84 31.84
CA ALA A 200 5.92 10.55 32.00
C ALA A 200 6.16 9.04 32.02
N TYR A 201 7.25 8.59 31.40
CA TYR A 201 7.61 7.17 31.42
C TYR A 201 7.91 6.71 32.84
N SER A 202 7.45 5.50 33.15
CA SER A 202 7.93 4.75 34.31
C SER A 202 9.36 4.27 34.11
N ARG A 203 10.01 3.90 35.22
CA ARG A 203 11.35 3.31 35.18
C ARG A 203 11.39 2.03 34.32
N ASP A 204 10.35 1.21 34.38
CA ASP A 204 10.30 -0.05 33.64
C ASP A 204 10.14 0.16 32.12
N GLU A 205 9.34 1.14 31.72
CA GLU A 205 9.20 1.54 30.30
C GLU A 205 10.53 2.08 29.76
N PHE A 206 11.23 2.93 30.52
CA PHE A 206 12.55 3.40 30.14
C PHE A 206 13.59 2.27 30.02
N LEU A 207 13.56 1.29 30.93
CA LEU A 207 14.42 0.12 30.82
C LEU A 207 14.07 -0.75 29.61
N SER A 208 12.79 -0.78 29.20
CA SER A 208 12.38 -1.41 27.94
C SER A 208 12.94 -0.66 26.74
N TYR A 209 12.82 0.67 26.72
CA TYR A 209 13.40 1.53 25.68
C TYR A 209 14.91 1.29 25.51
N CYS A 210 15.66 1.21 26.61
CA CYS A 210 17.09 0.90 26.56
C CYS A 210 17.39 -0.47 25.94
N LYS A 211 16.55 -1.48 26.17
CA LYS A 211 16.68 -2.80 25.51
C LYS A 211 16.37 -2.70 24.02
N ASP A 212 15.40 -1.87 23.65
CA ASP A 212 14.98 -1.67 22.26
C ASP A 212 16.03 -0.93 21.44
N ILE A 213 16.79 -0.01 22.06
CA ILE A 213 18.00 0.58 21.44
C ILE A 213 18.95 -0.53 20.95
N VAL A 214 19.11 -1.63 21.68
CA VAL A 214 20.01 -2.71 21.26
C VAL A 214 19.35 -3.63 20.23
N ARG A 215 18.06 -3.92 20.39
CA ARG A 215 17.38 -5.02 19.66
C ARG A 215 16.69 -4.61 18.37
N ASN A 216 16.05 -3.45 18.33
CA ASN A 216 15.04 -3.14 17.30
C ASN A 216 15.51 -2.12 16.27
N ALA A 217 16.81 -1.81 16.23
CA ALA A 217 17.36 -0.76 15.38
C ALA A 217 16.58 0.57 15.50
N SER A 218 16.00 0.86 16.68
CA SER A 218 15.21 2.07 16.92
C SER A 218 16.02 3.31 16.56
N TRP A 219 15.38 4.29 15.95
CA TRP A 219 16.03 5.54 15.56
C TRP A 219 16.60 6.22 16.81
N GLY A 220 17.85 6.66 16.71
CA GLY A 220 18.48 7.44 17.75
C GLY A 220 18.24 8.92 17.53
N GLY A 221 18.16 9.67 18.62
CA GLY A 221 18.00 11.12 18.61
C GLY A 221 18.95 11.80 19.59
N GLN A 222 18.51 12.95 20.10
CA GLN A 222 19.33 13.81 20.94
C GLN A 222 19.80 13.14 22.24
N LEU A 223 18.95 12.32 22.88
CA LEU A 223 19.29 11.64 24.14
C LEU A 223 20.37 10.58 23.93
N GLU A 224 20.28 9.82 22.83
CA GLU A 224 21.31 8.83 22.48
C GLU A 224 22.62 9.51 22.09
N LEU A 225 22.58 10.65 21.38
CA LEU A 225 23.77 11.46 21.11
C LEU A 225 24.40 12.00 22.41
N ARG A 226 23.60 12.44 23.39
CA ARG A 226 24.10 12.86 24.71
C ARG A 226 24.81 11.72 25.44
N ALA A 227 24.19 10.53 25.47
CA ALA A 227 24.81 9.35 26.03
C ALA A 227 26.10 8.97 25.29
N LEU A 228 26.10 8.98 23.96
CA LEU A 228 27.29 8.69 23.14
C LEU A 228 28.41 9.68 23.36
N SER A 229 28.10 10.97 23.49
CA SER A 229 29.10 12.00 23.79
C SER A 229 29.83 11.71 25.10
N HIS A 230 29.09 11.33 26.14
CA HIS A 230 29.68 10.89 27.41
C HIS A 230 30.48 9.58 27.28
N VAL A 231 29.94 8.59 26.56
CA VAL A 231 30.59 7.28 26.34
C VAL A 231 31.92 7.42 25.59
N LEU A 232 31.99 8.35 24.64
CA LEU A 232 33.17 8.62 23.82
C LEU A 232 34.08 9.69 24.43
N GLN A 233 33.57 10.45 25.42
CA GLN A 233 34.21 11.62 26.02
C GLN A 233 34.63 12.62 24.94
N THR A 234 33.72 12.89 24.00
CA THR A 234 33.96 13.72 22.81
C THR A 234 32.71 14.53 22.50
N PRO A 235 32.83 15.83 22.17
CA PRO A 235 31.67 16.61 21.75
C PRO A 235 31.11 16.11 20.41
N ILE A 236 29.82 16.33 20.18
CA ILE A 236 29.14 16.03 18.92
C ILE A 236 28.48 17.31 18.42
N GLU A 237 28.84 17.75 17.22
CA GLU A 237 28.28 18.91 16.54
C GLU A 237 27.26 18.42 15.50
N VAL A 238 26.01 18.85 15.64
CA VAL A 238 24.92 18.50 14.73
C VAL A 238 24.53 19.72 13.90
N ILE A 239 24.82 19.66 12.61
CA ILE A 239 24.51 20.70 11.63
C ILE A 239 23.15 20.41 10.98
N GLN A 240 22.31 21.44 10.86
CA GLN A 240 20.97 21.37 10.29
C GLN A 240 20.66 22.64 9.50
N ALA A 241 19.75 22.57 8.52
CA ALA A 241 19.54 23.64 7.54
C ALA A 241 18.90 24.90 8.13
N ASP A 242 17.85 24.74 8.93
CA ASP A 242 16.95 25.82 9.37
C ASP A 242 17.12 26.16 10.86
N SER A 243 18.17 25.66 11.51
CA SER A 243 18.39 25.86 12.94
C SER A 243 19.87 26.01 13.27
N PRO A 244 20.21 26.72 14.37
CA PRO A 244 21.59 26.80 14.83
C PRO A 244 22.21 25.41 15.02
N VAL A 245 23.52 25.36 14.83
CA VAL A 245 24.30 24.15 15.12
C VAL A 245 24.14 23.79 16.59
N VAL A 246 23.81 22.53 16.85
CA VAL A 246 23.66 22.01 18.22
C VAL A 246 24.96 21.31 18.60
N VAL A 247 25.57 21.73 19.71
CA VAL A 247 26.77 21.10 20.25
C VAL A 247 26.39 20.33 21.51
N ILE A 248 26.67 19.04 21.52
CA ILE A 248 26.39 18.12 22.62
C ILE A 248 27.73 17.73 23.24
N GLY A 249 27.85 17.82 24.56
CA GLY A 249 29.09 17.43 25.24
C GLY A 249 30.15 18.52 25.28
N GLU A 250 29.74 19.79 25.39
CA GLU A 250 30.64 20.95 25.50
C GLU A 250 31.61 20.85 26.69
N GLU A 251 31.32 20.01 27.68
CA GLU A 251 32.24 19.68 28.77
C GLU A 251 33.52 18.95 28.33
N TYR A 252 33.57 18.43 27.09
CA TYR A 252 34.72 17.72 26.55
C TYR A 252 35.56 18.62 25.62
N ALA A 253 36.88 18.60 25.80
CA ALA A 253 37.80 19.45 25.02
C ALA A 253 38.33 18.79 23.73
N LYS A 254 37.87 17.59 23.38
CA LYS A 254 38.31 16.89 22.16
C LYS A 254 37.72 17.54 20.91
N LYS A 255 38.34 17.29 19.75
CA LYS A 255 37.78 17.68 18.45
C LYS A 255 36.36 17.06 18.31
N PRO A 256 35.33 17.84 17.98
CA PRO A 256 33.96 17.34 17.86
C PRO A 256 33.83 16.34 16.71
N LEU A 257 32.95 15.35 16.90
CA LEU A 257 32.40 14.57 15.80
C LEU A 257 31.33 15.42 15.11
N VAL A 258 31.36 15.52 13.79
CA VAL A 258 30.42 16.38 13.06
C VAL A 258 29.41 15.52 12.32
N LEU A 259 28.14 15.74 12.62
CA LEU A 259 27.00 15.08 11.99
C LEU A 259 26.14 16.11 11.26
N VAL A 260 25.42 15.64 10.25
CA VAL A 260 24.41 16.42 9.56
C VAL A 260 23.04 15.80 9.80
N TYR A 261 22.12 16.60 10.31
CA TYR A 261 20.73 16.23 10.48
C TYR A 261 19.89 16.81 9.34
N VAL A 262 19.12 15.94 8.71
CA VAL A 262 18.25 16.26 7.57
C VAL A 262 16.84 15.79 7.88
N ARG A 263 15.86 16.69 7.77
CA ARG A 263 14.47 16.42 8.12
C ARG A 263 13.70 15.77 6.97
N TYR A 264 14.05 16.11 5.73
CA TYR A 264 13.28 15.71 4.55
C TYR A 264 13.97 14.63 3.71
N ALA A 265 15.21 14.25 4.02
CA ALA A 265 16.05 13.41 3.16
C ALA A 265 15.47 12.02 2.84
N CYS A 266 14.70 11.42 3.75
CA CYS A 266 14.13 10.08 3.54
C CYS A 266 12.62 10.13 3.37
N ASN A 267 12.05 9.16 2.65
CA ASN A 267 10.60 8.93 2.62
C ASN A 267 10.02 8.65 4.02
N LEU A 268 10.89 8.27 4.96
CA LEU A 268 10.60 8.02 6.37
C LEU A 268 10.75 9.28 7.25
N GLY A 269 11.29 10.38 6.73
CA GLY A 269 11.51 11.63 7.46
C GLY A 269 12.98 11.85 7.86
N GLU A 270 13.18 12.07 9.16
CA GLU A 270 14.42 12.52 9.80
C GLU A 270 15.58 11.53 9.63
N HIS A 271 16.79 12.03 9.36
CA HIS A 271 17.95 11.19 9.07
C HIS A 271 19.27 11.88 9.45
N TYR A 272 20.28 11.08 9.79
CA TYR A 272 21.63 11.55 10.11
C TYR A 272 22.65 11.09 9.08
N ASN A 273 23.49 12.02 8.64
CA ASN A 273 24.61 11.80 7.75
C ASN A 273 25.94 12.16 8.42
N SER A 274 27.03 11.59 7.91
CA SER A 274 28.39 11.95 8.30
C SER A 274 28.88 13.12 7.44
N VAL A 275 30.05 13.64 7.73
CA VAL A 275 30.76 14.60 6.88
C VAL A 275 32.14 14.07 6.50
N LYS A 276 32.67 14.56 5.39
CA LYS A 276 34.07 14.34 5.01
C LYS A 276 34.72 15.69 4.63
N PRO A 277 36.05 15.81 4.70
CA PRO A 277 36.73 17.01 4.22
C PRO A 277 36.36 17.29 2.76
N LEU A 278 36.11 18.55 2.43
CA LEU A 278 35.90 18.96 1.05
C LEU A 278 37.21 18.71 0.28
N GLU A 279 37.18 17.79 -0.68
CA GLU A 279 38.34 17.54 -1.55
C GLU A 279 38.74 18.86 -2.21
N ALA A 280 39.92 19.39 -1.85
CA ALA A 280 40.49 20.51 -2.56
C ALA A 280 40.71 20.04 -3.99
N SER A 281 39.95 20.59 -4.95
CA SER A 281 40.30 20.42 -6.36
C SER A 281 41.76 20.83 -6.49
N ALA A 282 42.62 19.84 -6.74
CA ALA A 282 44.00 20.05 -7.09
C ALA A 282 44.00 20.76 -8.45
N VAL A 283 43.80 22.08 -8.43
CA VAL A 283 44.17 22.97 -9.52
C VAL A 283 45.69 23.04 -9.47
N GLY A 284 46.32 21.96 -9.93
CA GLY A 284 47.74 21.92 -10.25
C GLY A 284 47.96 22.90 -11.38
N GLY A 285 48.38 24.12 -11.02
CA GLY A 285 48.91 25.08 -11.96
C GLY A 285 50.07 24.47 -12.70
N ALA A 286 49.88 24.19 -13.98
CA ALA A 286 50.97 24.07 -14.93
C ALA A 286 51.50 25.50 -15.16
N ALA A 287 52.65 25.79 -14.57
CA ALA A 287 53.53 26.89 -14.97
C ALA A 287 54.80 26.28 -15.58
#